data_AF-A0A0F8VTW9-F1
#
_entry.id   AF-A0A0F8VTW9-F1
#
_cell.length_a   1.000
_cell.length_b   1.000
_cell.length_c   1.000
_cell.angle_alpha   90.00
_cell.angle_beta   90.00
_cell.angle_gamma   90.00
#
_symmetry.space_group_name_H-M   'P 1'
#
loop_
_entity.id
_entity.type
_entity.pdbx_description
1 polymer ?
#
loop_
_entity_poly.entity_id
_entity_poly.type
_entity_poly.pdbx_seq_one_letter_code
_entity_poly.pdbx_strand_id
1 'polypeptide(L)'
;MFNELFPQKIFKSIKLLFWIFYISNEIIVRLKKGKPKSLLRSVAKQHNLKIKSSIPQLNAYRLEIPKNKSVPQITKTLNKETDLKYSEPNFIARTSIVPNDPYYASSGSWGQSYDDLWGLKKIQADQAWNVSTGSSSATVAVIDTGIDFTHEDLQGNNIWTNAGESGDGKEDNGIDDDSNGYVDDWRGWDFVSNDNDPTDDNGHGTHVAGTIGATGNNSIGIV
;
A
#
# COMPACT_ATOMS: atom_id res chain seq x y z
N MET A 1 7.30 32.48 9.32
CA MET A 1 7.99 31.42 8.57
C MET A 1 7.15 30.15 8.72
N PHE A 2 6.85 29.45 7.62
CA PHE A 2 5.64 28.63 7.33
C PHE A 2 4.44 29.41 6.79
N ASN A 3 4.68 30.06 5.65
CA ASN A 3 3.66 30.35 4.64
C ASN A 3 3.74 29.24 3.57
N GLU A 4 2.61 29.02 2.88
CA GLU A 4 2.46 28.28 1.62
C GLU A 4 2.55 26.75 1.63
N LEU A 5 1.40 26.09 1.79
CA LEU A 5 1.06 24.92 0.97
C LEU A 5 -0.42 25.05 0.58
N PHE A 6 -0.72 24.78 -0.69
CA PHE A 6 -1.98 24.95 -1.43
C PHE A 6 -2.17 26.29 -2.17
N PRO A 7 -1.45 26.50 -3.29
CA PRO A 7 -1.84 27.50 -4.28
C PRO A 7 -3.13 27.06 -5.01
N GLN A 8 -4.18 27.88 -4.95
CA GLN A 8 -5.46 27.68 -5.63
C GLN A 8 -5.43 27.84 -7.18
N LYS A 9 -4.27 27.65 -7.84
CA LYS A 9 -4.12 27.99 -9.27
C LYS A 9 -3.71 26.84 -10.20
N ILE A 10 -3.68 25.60 -9.74
CA ILE A 10 -3.35 24.44 -10.59
C ILE A 10 -4.60 23.58 -10.80
N PHE A 11 -5.59 24.11 -11.52
CA PHE A 11 -6.73 23.32 -12.03
C PHE A 11 -7.09 23.79 -13.45
N LYS A 12 -6.09 23.93 -14.32
CA LYS A 12 -6.28 23.94 -15.77
C LYS A 12 -5.29 22.95 -16.38
N SER A 13 -5.85 21.92 -17.01
CA SER A 13 -5.18 20.83 -17.71
C SER A 13 -4.41 19.84 -16.83
N ILE A 14 -5.14 18.83 -16.33
CA ILE A 14 -4.89 17.40 -16.50
C ILE A 14 -6.08 16.70 -15.81
N LYS A 15 -6.90 15.99 -16.59
CA LYS A 15 -7.97 15.13 -16.05
C LYS A 15 -7.33 13.89 -15.42
N LEU A 16 -6.73 14.04 -14.24
CA LEU A 16 -6.53 12.91 -13.34
C LEU A 16 -7.77 12.84 -12.46
N LEU A 17 -8.73 11.97 -12.81
CA LEU A 17 -9.83 11.63 -11.93
C LEU A 17 -9.25 10.82 -10.76
N PHE A 18 -8.70 11.51 -9.75
CA PHE A 18 -8.78 10.98 -8.41
C PHE A 18 -10.28 10.84 -8.11
N TRP A 19 -10.76 9.62 -7.96
CA TRP A 19 -12.08 9.42 -7.37
C TRP A 19 -11.97 9.90 -5.92
N ILE A 20 -12.35 11.16 -5.69
CA ILE A 20 -12.30 11.78 -4.37
C ILE A 20 -13.41 11.14 -3.53
N PHE A 21 -13.06 10.08 -2.81
CA PHE A 21 -13.97 9.43 -1.87
C PHE A 21 -14.01 10.22 -0.56
N TYR A 22 -15.23 10.48 -0.08
CA TYR A 22 -15.49 11.04 1.25
C TYR A 22 -16.57 10.22 1.94
N ILE A 23 -16.57 10.24 3.27
CA ILE A 23 -17.59 9.58 4.06
C ILE A 23 -18.93 10.29 3.83
N SER A 24 -19.92 9.58 3.28
CA SER A 24 -21.17 10.15 2.75
C SER A 24 -22.02 10.86 3.81
N ASN A 25 -21.80 10.58 5.10
CA ASN A 25 -22.50 11.20 6.22
C ASN A 25 -21.58 12.01 7.15
N GLU A 26 -20.36 12.38 6.76
CA GLU A 26 -19.46 13.16 7.62
C GLU A 26 -18.82 14.36 6.93
N ILE A 27 -18.62 15.43 7.70
CA ILE A 27 -17.90 16.64 7.31
C ILE A 27 -16.90 17.04 8.39
N ILE A 28 -15.91 17.83 7.98
CA ILE A 28 -14.99 18.54 8.88
C ILE A 28 -15.35 20.02 8.87
N VAL A 29 -15.42 20.62 10.06
CA VAL A 29 -15.68 22.05 10.25
C VAL A 29 -14.57 22.63 11.12
N ARG A 30 -14.00 23.77 10.71
CA ARG A 30 -12.99 24.49 11.50
C ARG A 30 -13.48 25.88 11.85
N LEU A 31 -13.41 26.24 13.13
CA LEU A 31 -13.75 27.59 13.59
C LEU A 31 -12.58 28.56 13.33
N LYS A 32 -12.88 29.86 13.11
CA LYS A 32 -11.85 30.91 13.09
C LYS A 32 -11.13 31.00 14.45
N LYS A 33 -9.88 31.49 14.43
CA LYS A 33 -9.04 31.64 15.63
C LYS A 33 -9.77 32.54 16.65
N GLY A 34 -9.74 32.14 17.92
CA GLY A 34 -10.38 32.88 19.03
C GLY A 34 -11.88 32.68 19.18
N LYS A 35 -12.54 31.93 18.28
CA LYS A 35 -13.97 31.62 18.41
C LYS A 35 -14.21 30.50 19.44
N PRO A 36 -15.22 30.64 20.32
CA PRO A 36 -15.47 29.68 21.39
C PRO A 36 -16.10 28.39 20.85
N LYS A 37 -15.84 27.26 21.51
CA LYS A 37 -16.43 25.96 21.15
C LYS A 37 -17.96 25.94 21.24
N SER A 38 -18.56 26.80 22.07
CA SER A 38 -20.01 26.92 22.20
C SER A 38 -20.70 27.33 20.91
N LEU A 39 -20.02 28.12 20.06
CA LEU A 39 -20.52 28.52 18.75
C LEU A 39 -20.79 27.29 17.85
N LEU A 40 -19.90 26.30 17.88
CA LEU A 40 -20.09 25.09 17.08
C LEU A 40 -21.37 24.33 17.49
N ARG A 41 -21.73 24.35 18.78
CA ARG A 41 -22.99 23.73 19.23
C ARG A 41 -24.20 24.46 18.64
N SER A 42 -24.14 25.79 18.54
CA SER A 42 -25.19 26.59 17.89
C SER A 42 -25.30 26.27 16.41
N VAL A 43 -24.17 26.25 15.68
CA VAL A 43 -24.13 25.86 14.26
C VAL A 43 -24.65 24.45 14.05
N ALA A 44 -24.20 23.49 14.86
CA ALA A 44 -24.64 22.11 14.79
C ALA A 44 -26.15 21.99 15.04
N LYS A 45 -26.70 22.70 16.04
CA LYS A 45 -28.14 22.72 16.32
C LYS A 45 -28.93 23.35 15.18
N GLN A 46 -28.51 24.53 14.68
CA GLN A 46 -29.14 25.24 13.56
C GLN A 46 -29.23 24.37 12.30
N HIS A 47 -28.18 23.61 12.03
CA HIS A 47 -28.11 22.76 10.85
C HIS A 47 -28.44 21.29 11.11
N ASN A 48 -28.99 20.92 12.27
CA ASN A 48 -29.30 19.54 12.63
C ASN A 48 -28.13 18.56 12.37
N LEU A 49 -26.94 18.91 12.88
CA LEU A 49 -25.71 18.13 12.76
C LEU A 49 -25.32 17.57 14.12
N LYS A 50 -24.67 16.42 14.13
CA LYS A 50 -24.18 15.78 15.35
C LYS A 50 -22.66 15.91 15.44
N ILE A 51 -22.14 16.53 16.50
CA ILE A 51 -20.68 16.59 16.73
C ILE A 51 -20.20 15.20 17.16
N LYS A 52 -19.27 14.62 16.40
CA LYS A 52 -18.71 13.28 16.65
C LYS A 52 -17.43 13.34 17.46
N SER A 53 -16.53 14.23 17.07
CA SER A 53 -15.22 14.39 17.71
C SER A 53 -14.64 15.78 17.44
N SER A 54 -13.59 16.13 18.18
CA SER A 54 -12.82 17.35 18.00
C SER A 54 -11.35 17.05 17.76
N ILE A 55 -10.69 17.91 17.00
CA ILE A 55 -9.25 17.97 16.76
C ILE A 55 -8.76 19.29 17.39
N PRO A 56 -8.46 19.31 18.70
CA PRO A 56 -8.26 20.55 19.45
C PRO A 56 -7.12 21.42 18.90
N GLN A 57 -6.02 20.80 18.46
CA GLN A 57 -4.83 21.47 17.94
C GLN A 57 -5.14 22.32 16.70
N LEU A 58 -6.17 21.93 15.93
CA LEU A 58 -6.57 22.63 14.71
C LEU A 58 -7.80 23.51 14.91
N ASN A 59 -8.47 23.44 16.07
CA ASN A 59 -9.82 23.97 16.28
C ASN A 59 -10.82 23.45 15.22
N ALA A 60 -10.66 22.18 14.85
CA ALA A 60 -11.47 21.48 13.87
C ALA A 60 -12.32 20.39 14.52
N TYR A 61 -13.43 20.02 13.87
CA TYR A 61 -14.44 19.14 14.43
C TYR A 61 -15.00 18.25 13.34
N ARG A 62 -15.23 16.98 13.68
CA ARG A 62 -15.92 16.04 12.83
C ARG A 62 -17.40 16.06 13.18
N LEU A 63 -18.24 16.31 12.18
CA LEU A 63 -19.69 16.36 12.33
C LEU A 63 -20.33 15.30 11.44
N GLU A 64 -21.31 14.61 11.99
CA GLU A 64 -22.18 13.70 11.26
C GLU A 64 -23.39 14.47 10.73
N ILE A 65 -23.70 14.25 9.45
CA ILE A 65 -24.84 14.82 8.76
C ILE A 65 -25.99 13.80 8.72
N PRO A 66 -27.25 14.23 8.84
CA PRO A 66 -28.40 13.33 8.75
C PRO A 66 -28.60 12.84 7.31
N LYS A 67 -29.22 11.66 7.16
CA LYS A 67 -29.43 10.99 5.85
C LYS A 67 -30.16 11.84 4.80
N ASN A 68 -30.93 12.85 5.23
CA ASN A 68 -31.66 13.76 4.35
C ASN A 68 -30.84 14.98 3.90
N LYS A 69 -29.53 15.02 4.16
CA LYS A 69 -28.62 16.09 3.72
C LYS A 69 -27.49 15.53 2.89
N SER A 70 -27.01 16.35 1.95
CA SER A 70 -25.88 16.04 1.08
C SER A 70 -24.62 16.77 1.56
N VAL A 71 -23.48 16.06 1.62
CA VAL A 71 -22.17 16.62 1.99
C VAL A 71 -21.80 17.85 1.15
N PRO A 72 -21.86 17.83 -0.20
CA PRO A 72 -21.63 19.01 -1.03
C PRO A 72 -22.53 20.22 -0.70
N GLN A 73 -23.80 19.99 -0.41
CA GLN A 73 -24.76 21.07 -0.14
C GLN A 73 -24.51 21.72 1.24
N ILE A 74 -24.26 20.90 2.27
CA ILE A 74 -24.07 21.41 3.63
C ILE A 74 -22.72 22.10 3.79
N THR A 75 -21.65 21.56 3.21
CA THR A 75 -20.33 22.22 3.21
C THR A 75 -20.39 23.57 2.50
N LYS A 76 -21.06 23.66 1.33
CA LYS A 76 -21.29 24.93 0.63
C LYS A 76 -22.09 25.93 1.47
N THR A 77 -23.07 25.46 2.23
CA THR A 77 -23.87 26.30 3.15
C THR A 77 -23.01 26.82 4.29
N LEU A 78 -22.30 25.93 4.98
CA LEU A 78 -21.47 26.28 6.14
C LEU A 78 -20.27 27.15 5.77
N ASN A 79 -19.74 27.05 4.56
CA ASN A 79 -18.68 27.94 4.08
C ASN A 79 -19.12 29.41 3.93
N LYS A 80 -20.42 29.72 4.07
CA LYS A 80 -20.93 31.10 4.12
C LYS A 80 -21.01 31.66 5.56
N GLU A 81 -20.86 30.82 6.58
CA GLU A 81 -20.90 31.24 7.98
C GLU A 81 -19.66 32.05 8.34
N THR A 82 -19.85 33.26 8.87
CA THR A 82 -18.78 34.22 9.10
C THR A 82 -17.78 33.79 10.16
N ASP A 83 -18.19 32.93 11.08
CA ASP A 83 -17.34 32.45 12.18
C ASP A 83 -16.59 31.13 11.86
N LEU A 84 -16.93 30.48 10.74
CA LEU A 84 -16.23 29.30 10.26
C LEU A 84 -15.04 29.73 9.40
N LYS A 85 -13.92 29.03 9.57
CA LYS A 85 -12.77 29.15 8.67
C LYS A 85 -13.02 28.35 7.40
N TYR A 86 -13.58 27.15 7.54
CA TYR A 86 -14.03 26.31 6.43
C TYR A 86 -14.96 25.19 6.93
N SER A 87 -15.67 24.60 5.96
CA SER A 87 -16.32 23.30 6.04
C SER A 87 -16.01 22.48 4.80
N GLU A 88 -15.58 21.24 4.97
CA GLU A 88 -15.17 20.34 3.90
C GLU A 88 -15.69 18.92 4.13
N PRO A 89 -15.82 18.09 3.08
CA PRO A 89 -16.08 16.67 3.23
C PRO A 89 -15.03 15.98 4.12
N ASN A 90 -15.42 14.95 4.87
CA ASN A 90 -14.44 14.07 5.50
C ASN A 90 -13.87 13.09 4.44
N PHE A 91 -12.80 13.52 3.76
CA PHE A 91 -12.16 12.72 2.71
C PHE A 91 -11.46 11.48 3.28
N ILE A 92 -11.50 10.40 2.50
CA ILE A 92 -10.73 9.20 2.79
C ILE A 92 -9.32 9.41 2.25
N ALA A 93 -8.35 9.62 3.15
CA ALA A 93 -6.93 9.64 2.80
C ALA A 93 -6.39 8.20 2.78
N ARG A 94 -5.56 7.89 1.79
CA ARG A 94 -4.75 6.67 1.73
C ARG A 94 -3.28 7.07 1.74
N THR A 95 -2.45 6.39 2.52
CA THR A 95 -1.00 6.46 2.34
C THR A 95 -0.69 5.86 0.98
N SER A 96 0.10 6.54 0.15
CA SER A 96 0.66 5.93 -1.06
C SER A 96 1.97 5.29 -0.66
N ILE A 97 2.01 3.96 -0.59
CA ILE A 97 3.25 3.20 -0.43
C ILE A 97 3.94 3.27 -1.78
N VAL A 98 4.95 4.14 -1.87
CA VAL A 98 5.89 4.12 -2.99
C VAL A 98 7.12 3.36 -2.48
N PRO A 99 7.52 2.25 -3.12
CA PRO A 99 8.76 1.55 -2.82
C PRO A 99 9.95 2.50 -2.67
N ASN A 100 10.86 2.17 -1.75
CA ASN A 100 12.09 2.94 -1.53
C ASN A 100 13.29 2.39 -2.31
N ASP A 101 13.02 1.43 -3.19
CA ASP A 101 13.98 0.55 -3.83
C ASP A 101 14.49 1.17 -5.14
N PRO A 102 15.81 1.11 -5.41
CA PRO A 102 16.43 1.92 -6.45
C PRO A 102 15.81 1.73 -7.84
N TYR A 103 15.47 0.49 -8.22
CA TYR A 103 14.95 0.20 -9.55
C TYR A 103 13.46 0.51 -9.74
N TYR A 104 12.73 0.84 -8.67
CA TYR A 104 11.36 1.32 -8.80
C TYR A 104 11.30 2.75 -9.38
N ALA A 105 12.24 3.60 -8.97
CA ALA A 105 12.27 5.01 -9.34
C ALA A 105 13.19 5.34 -10.54
N SER A 106 14.05 4.40 -10.95
CA SER A 106 15.01 4.63 -12.03
C SER A 106 14.45 4.34 -13.44
N SER A 107 15.26 4.59 -14.45
CA SER A 107 14.97 4.29 -15.85
C SER A 107 16.24 3.91 -16.61
N GLY A 108 16.10 2.99 -17.56
CA GLY A 108 17.17 2.60 -18.46
C GLY A 108 18.33 1.82 -17.83
N SER A 109 18.13 1.21 -16.66
CA SER A 109 19.17 0.40 -16.01
C SER A 109 19.63 -0.79 -16.88
N TRP A 110 18.76 -1.26 -17.78
CA TRP A 110 19.05 -2.36 -18.72
C TRP A 110 19.10 -1.89 -20.19
N GLY A 111 19.37 -0.60 -20.43
CA GLY A 111 19.55 -0.04 -21.77
C GLY A 111 18.26 0.30 -22.53
N GLN A 112 17.10 0.19 -21.88
CA GLN A 112 15.80 0.59 -22.43
C GLN A 112 15.51 2.09 -22.23
N SER A 113 14.68 2.69 -23.09
CA SER A 113 14.41 4.14 -23.09
C SER A 113 13.29 4.58 -22.15
N TYR A 114 12.76 3.66 -21.35
CA TYR A 114 11.63 3.87 -20.46
C TYR A 114 11.97 3.45 -19.04
N ASP A 115 11.09 3.83 -18.12
CA ASP A 115 11.14 3.48 -16.70
C ASP A 115 11.53 2.03 -16.43
N ASP A 116 12.42 1.85 -15.46
CA ASP A 116 12.61 0.55 -14.84
C ASP A 116 11.28 0.14 -14.18
N LEU A 117 11.00 -1.16 -14.21
CA LEU A 117 9.75 -1.76 -13.72
C LEU A 117 8.48 -1.13 -14.29
N TRP A 118 8.52 -0.69 -15.56
CA TRP A 118 7.37 -0.13 -16.26
C TRP A 118 6.12 -1.03 -16.19
N GLY A 119 6.29 -2.36 -16.12
CA GLY A 119 5.20 -3.31 -15.99
C GLY A 119 4.39 -3.10 -14.70
N LEU A 120 5.08 -2.95 -13.56
CA LEU A 120 4.45 -2.67 -12.27
C LEU A 120 3.72 -1.33 -12.27
N LYS A 121 4.34 -0.31 -12.88
CA LYS A 121 3.71 1.01 -13.08
C LYS A 121 2.48 0.92 -13.98
N LYS A 122 2.52 0.09 -15.02
CA LYS A 122 1.43 -0.08 -15.99
C LYS A 122 0.20 -0.76 -15.38
N ILE A 123 0.41 -1.72 -14.48
CA ILE A 123 -0.66 -2.37 -13.72
C ILE A 123 -1.07 -1.60 -12.46
N GLN A 124 -0.45 -0.44 -12.19
CA GLN A 124 -0.71 0.40 -11.02
C GLN A 124 -0.50 -0.36 -9.70
N ALA A 125 0.63 -1.08 -9.60
CA ALA A 125 0.96 -1.90 -8.43
C ALA A 125 1.00 -1.10 -7.13
N ASP A 126 1.51 0.14 -7.15
CA ASP A 126 1.49 1.08 -6.02
C ASP A 126 0.08 1.33 -5.46
N GLN A 127 -0.91 1.41 -6.34
CA GLN A 127 -2.31 1.59 -5.93
C GLN A 127 -2.88 0.30 -5.31
N ALA A 128 -2.45 -0.86 -5.79
CA ALA A 128 -2.84 -2.15 -5.24
C ALA A 128 -2.19 -2.40 -3.86
N TRP A 129 -0.92 -2.04 -3.68
CA TRP A 129 -0.20 -2.16 -2.41
C TRP A 129 -0.77 -1.30 -1.29
N ASN A 130 -1.45 -0.20 -1.63
CA ASN A 130 -2.25 0.58 -0.67
C ASN A 130 -3.47 -0.19 -0.11
N VAL A 131 -3.82 -1.34 -0.70
CA VAL A 131 -4.88 -2.25 -0.26
C VAL A 131 -4.30 -3.51 0.37
N SER A 132 -3.33 -4.15 -0.30
CA SER A 132 -2.62 -5.33 0.19
C SER A 132 -1.31 -5.53 -0.57
N THR A 133 -0.26 -5.96 0.13
CA THR A 133 1.03 -6.39 -0.46
C THR A 133 1.11 -7.91 -0.63
N GLY A 134 -0.02 -8.61 -0.57
CA GLY A 134 -0.09 -10.07 -0.57
C GLY A 134 -0.32 -10.66 0.82
N SER A 135 -0.09 -11.97 0.92
CA SER A 135 -0.24 -12.76 2.16
C SER A 135 0.80 -13.86 2.19
N SER A 136 1.45 -14.07 3.34
CA SER A 136 2.35 -15.21 3.57
C SER A 136 1.60 -16.55 3.62
N SER A 137 0.27 -16.55 3.61
CA SER A 137 -0.54 -17.77 3.52
C SER A 137 -0.66 -18.35 2.12
N ALA A 138 -0.22 -17.61 1.09
CA ALA A 138 -0.28 -18.05 -0.29
C ALA A 138 1.13 -18.40 -0.78
N THR A 139 1.34 -19.67 -1.11
CA THR A 139 2.58 -20.16 -1.72
C THR A 139 2.43 -20.18 -3.23
N VAL A 140 3.41 -19.65 -3.96
CA VAL A 140 3.48 -19.70 -5.43
C VAL A 140 4.64 -20.61 -5.82
N ALA A 141 4.34 -21.71 -6.52
CA ALA A 141 5.37 -22.61 -7.04
C ALA A 141 5.95 -22.05 -8.35
N VAL A 142 7.28 -21.98 -8.42
CA VAL A 142 8.03 -21.64 -9.64
C VAL A 142 8.58 -22.93 -10.21
N ILE A 143 8.02 -23.40 -11.32
CA ILE A 143 8.48 -24.58 -12.05
C ILE A 143 9.35 -24.08 -13.20
N ASP A 144 10.65 -23.92 -12.93
CA ASP A 144 11.59 -23.24 -13.81
C ASP A 144 13.02 -23.78 -13.59
N THR A 145 14.07 -23.04 -13.95
CA THR A 145 15.48 -23.44 -13.86
C THR A 145 16.05 -23.49 -12.44
N GLY A 146 15.23 -23.22 -11.42
CA GLY A 146 15.64 -23.13 -10.01
C GLY A 146 15.55 -21.70 -9.47
N ILE A 147 16.01 -21.50 -8.24
CA ILE A 147 16.07 -20.18 -7.60
C ILE A 147 17.46 -19.99 -6.96
N ASP A 148 18.08 -18.82 -7.17
CA ASP A 148 19.22 -18.39 -6.37
C ASP A 148 18.74 -18.01 -4.95
N PHE A 149 18.83 -18.97 -4.04
CA PHE A 149 18.46 -18.79 -2.64
C PHE A 149 19.38 -17.82 -1.88
N THR A 150 20.48 -17.37 -2.49
CA THR A 150 21.41 -16.39 -1.91
C THR A 150 21.17 -14.97 -2.41
N HIS A 151 20.31 -14.76 -3.41
CA HIS A 151 20.05 -13.46 -3.99
C HIS A 151 19.49 -12.47 -2.96
N GLU A 152 20.14 -11.33 -2.76
CA GLU A 152 19.84 -10.35 -1.69
C GLU A 152 18.38 -9.87 -1.67
N ASP A 153 17.76 -9.76 -2.85
CA ASP A 153 16.37 -9.30 -2.99
C ASP A 153 15.32 -10.43 -2.84
N LEU A 154 15.77 -11.68 -2.68
CA LEU A 154 14.91 -12.85 -2.45
C LEU A 154 15.10 -13.46 -1.05
N GLN A 155 15.95 -12.86 -0.19
CA GLN A 155 16.20 -13.41 1.14
C GLN A 155 15.03 -13.17 2.10
N GLY A 156 14.97 -13.98 3.17
CA GLY A 156 14.01 -13.81 4.26
C GLY A 156 12.71 -14.59 4.07
N ASN A 157 11.57 -13.95 4.34
CA ASN A 157 10.25 -14.61 4.40
C ASN A 157 9.61 -14.89 3.03
N ASN A 158 10.29 -14.56 1.93
CA ASN A 158 9.75 -14.68 0.57
C ASN A 158 10.15 -15.98 -0.14
N ILE A 159 10.99 -16.80 0.50
CA ILE A 159 11.28 -18.18 0.07
C ILE A 159 10.49 -19.13 0.95
N TRP A 160 9.73 -20.01 0.30
CA TRP A 160 8.98 -21.05 0.97
C TRP A 160 9.91 -22.17 1.48
N THR A 161 9.53 -22.79 2.59
CA THR A 161 10.17 -24.00 3.12
C THR A 161 9.13 -25.06 3.40
N ASN A 162 9.45 -26.32 3.12
CA ASN A 162 8.58 -27.45 3.43
C ASN A 162 8.57 -27.70 4.93
N ALA A 163 7.46 -27.39 5.61
CA ALA A 163 7.34 -27.60 7.05
C ALA A 163 7.44 -29.08 7.47
N GLY A 164 7.27 -30.02 6.53
CA GLY A 164 7.49 -31.44 6.75
C GLY A 164 8.97 -31.80 6.94
N GLU A 165 9.81 -31.21 6.10
CA GLU A 165 11.27 -31.43 5.99
C GLU A 165 12.12 -30.30 6.61
N SER A 166 11.50 -29.30 7.23
CA SER A 166 12.21 -28.15 7.82
C SER A 166 12.14 -28.15 9.35
N GLY A 167 13.24 -27.75 9.98
CA GLY A 167 13.43 -27.69 11.42
C GLY A 167 14.00 -28.98 12.01
N ASP A 168 14.62 -28.86 13.19
CA ASP A 168 15.14 -29.98 13.98
C ASP A 168 16.16 -30.89 13.25
N GLY A 169 16.83 -30.38 12.21
CA GLY A 169 17.82 -31.11 11.43
C GLY A 169 17.21 -32.08 10.43
N LYS A 170 15.97 -31.84 10.01
CA LYS A 170 15.28 -32.61 8.96
C LYS A 170 15.69 -32.22 7.56
N GLU A 171 16.26 -31.03 7.41
CA GLU A 171 16.63 -30.47 6.11
C GLU A 171 17.71 -31.30 5.38
N ASP A 172 18.40 -32.19 6.09
CA ASP A 172 19.53 -32.97 5.60
C ASP A 172 19.71 -34.33 6.31
N ASN A 173 18.65 -34.91 6.88
CA ASN A 173 18.77 -36.17 7.62
C ASN A 173 18.74 -37.42 6.71
N GLY A 174 18.50 -37.26 5.42
CA GLY A 174 18.41 -38.33 4.44
C GLY A 174 17.11 -39.15 4.54
N ILE A 175 16.06 -38.57 5.11
CA ILE A 175 14.73 -39.16 5.31
C ILE A 175 13.70 -38.30 4.58
N ASP A 176 12.64 -38.93 4.10
CA ASP A 176 11.42 -38.26 3.63
C ASP A 176 10.46 -38.21 4.85
N ASP A 177 10.59 -37.14 5.64
CA ASP A 177 9.87 -36.93 6.92
C ASP A 177 8.35 -36.72 6.73
N ASP A 178 7.92 -36.21 5.58
CA ASP A 178 6.51 -35.97 5.24
C ASP A 178 5.87 -37.04 4.34
N SER A 179 6.68 -37.98 3.86
CA SER A 179 6.29 -39.13 3.02
C SER A 179 5.69 -38.72 1.67
N ASN A 180 6.17 -37.62 1.08
CA ASN A 180 5.73 -37.13 -0.23
C ASN A 180 6.48 -37.77 -1.42
N GLY A 181 7.52 -38.56 -1.16
CA GLY A 181 8.35 -39.25 -2.15
C GLY A 181 9.67 -38.55 -2.49
N TYR A 182 9.98 -37.43 -1.83
CA TYR A 182 11.18 -36.64 -2.05
C TYR A 182 11.93 -36.46 -0.72
N VAL A 183 13.14 -37.03 -0.65
CA VAL A 183 13.98 -36.97 0.57
C VAL A 183 14.58 -35.57 0.73
N ASP A 184 14.48 -34.99 1.92
CA ASP A 184 15.07 -33.70 2.27
C ASP A 184 14.64 -32.54 1.32
N ASP A 185 13.40 -32.50 0.81
CA ASP A 185 12.90 -31.50 -0.17
C ASP A 185 12.51 -30.14 0.45
N TRP A 186 13.24 -29.74 1.50
CA TRP A 186 12.90 -28.61 2.37
C TRP A 186 12.79 -27.24 1.67
N ARG A 187 13.35 -27.09 0.47
CA ARG A 187 13.26 -25.88 -0.39
C ARG A 187 12.71 -26.14 -1.79
N GLY A 188 12.11 -27.31 -2.02
CA GLY A 188 11.69 -27.78 -3.33
C GLY A 188 12.58 -28.89 -3.86
N TRP A 189 12.43 -29.20 -5.15
CA TRP A 189 13.04 -30.37 -5.78
C TRP A 189 13.55 -30.04 -7.18
N ASP A 190 14.75 -30.53 -7.52
CA ASP A 190 15.25 -30.50 -8.89
C ASP A 190 14.82 -31.77 -9.64
N PHE A 191 13.85 -31.63 -10.55
CA PHE A 191 13.38 -32.72 -11.39
C PHE A 191 14.31 -33.07 -12.55
N VAL A 192 15.31 -32.24 -12.86
CA VAL A 192 16.31 -32.49 -13.90
C VAL A 192 17.41 -33.41 -13.37
N SER A 193 18.00 -33.08 -12.21
CA SER A 193 19.03 -33.91 -11.56
C SER A 193 18.44 -35.00 -10.66
N ASN A 194 17.16 -34.88 -10.31
CA ASN A 194 16.42 -35.76 -9.41
C ASN A 194 17.04 -35.81 -8.01
N ASP A 195 17.25 -34.63 -7.43
CA ASP A 195 17.77 -34.42 -6.08
C ASP A 195 17.11 -33.22 -5.39
N ASN A 196 17.53 -32.96 -4.15
CA ASN A 196 17.01 -31.91 -3.29
C ASN A 196 17.70 -30.55 -3.46
N ASP A 197 18.42 -30.31 -4.56
CA ASP A 197 19.10 -29.05 -4.85
C ASP A 197 18.44 -28.27 -6.00
N PRO A 198 17.31 -27.55 -5.75
CA PRO A 198 16.65 -26.72 -6.76
C PRO A 198 17.35 -25.36 -6.98
N THR A 199 18.66 -25.26 -6.76
CA THR A 199 19.43 -24.02 -6.99
C THR A 199 19.49 -23.69 -8.47
N ASP A 200 19.30 -22.41 -8.80
CA ASP A 200 19.29 -21.96 -10.20
C ASP A 200 20.68 -22.04 -10.86
N ASP A 201 20.75 -22.69 -12.02
CA ASP A 201 21.96 -22.80 -12.84
C ASP A 201 21.91 -21.93 -14.12
N ASN A 202 20.79 -21.25 -14.37
CA ASN A 202 20.53 -20.49 -15.60
C ASN A 202 20.25 -19.00 -15.34
N GLY A 203 19.42 -18.69 -14.34
CA GLY A 203 18.99 -17.34 -13.99
C GLY A 203 17.54 -17.00 -14.39
N HIS A 204 16.89 -17.81 -15.25
CA HIS A 204 15.51 -17.55 -15.68
C HIS A 204 14.53 -17.71 -14.50
N GLY A 205 14.65 -18.80 -13.75
CA GLY A 205 13.82 -19.06 -12.57
C GLY A 205 13.99 -18.01 -11.47
N THR A 206 15.22 -17.56 -11.21
CA THR A 206 15.48 -16.46 -10.28
C THR A 206 14.82 -15.15 -10.73
N HIS A 207 14.86 -14.84 -12.03
CA HIS A 207 14.19 -13.64 -12.56
C HIS A 207 12.65 -13.72 -12.43
N VAL A 208 12.08 -14.90 -12.67
CA VAL A 208 10.64 -15.16 -12.44
C VAL A 208 10.30 -14.98 -10.95
N ALA A 209 11.09 -15.59 -10.06
CA ALA A 209 10.91 -15.48 -8.61
C ALA A 209 10.98 -14.03 -8.13
N GLY A 210 11.97 -13.25 -8.61
CA GLY A 210 12.10 -11.81 -8.31
C GLY A 210 10.87 -11.01 -8.74
N THR A 211 10.33 -11.30 -9.93
CA THR A 211 9.09 -10.64 -10.41
C THR A 211 7.89 -10.92 -9.52
N ILE A 212 7.82 -12.10 -8.91
CA ILE A 212 6.70 -12.54 -8.05
C ILE A 212 6.86 -12.05 -6.61
N GLY A 213 8.06 -12.17 -6.05
CA GLY A 213 8.29 -12.15 -4.61
C GLY A 213 9.59 -11.50 -4.16
N ALA A 214 10.14 -10.55 -4.91
CA ALA A 214 11.22 -9.71 -4.40
C ALA A 214 10.82 -8.98 -3.09
N THR A 215 11.80 -8.72 -2.24
CA THR A 215 11.59 -8.15 -0.91
C THR A 215 11.33 -6.66 -1.00
N GLY A 216 10.05 -6.31 -0.87
CA GLY A 216 9.54 -4.95 -0.79
C GLY A 216 10.25 -4.02 0.21
N ASN A 217 10.58 -2.79 -0.19
CA ASN A 217 11.01 -1.68 0.69
C ASN A 217 12.27 -1.97 1.53
N ASN A 218 13.20 -2.75 1.00
CA ASN A 218 14.48 -3.07 1.65
C ASN A 218 15.62 -2.13 1.21
N SER A 219 15.33 -1.15 0.35
CA SER A 219 16.28 -0.20 -0.25
C SER A 219 17.31 -0.84 -1.19
N ILE A 220 16.99 -2.03 -1.69
CA ILE A 220 17.82 -2.85 -2.58
C ILE A 220 16.94 -3.27 -3.77
N GLY A 221 17.52 -3.47 -4.95
CA GLY A 221 16.78 -4.11 -6.03
C GLY A 221 15.52 -3.35 -6.46
N ILE A 222 14.41 -4.09 -6.58
CA ILE A 222 13.29 -3.70 -7.45
C ILE A 222 12.06 -3.06 -6.78
N VAL A 223 11.59 -3.51 -5.61
CA VAL A 223 10.26 -3.10 -5.08
C VAL A 223 10.22 -2.98 -3.57
#